data_AF-A0A2R6IEH5-F1
#
_entry.id   AF-A0A2R6IEH5-F1
#
_cell.length_a   1.000
_cell.length_b   1.000
_cell.length_c   1.000
_cell.angle_alpha   90.00
_cell.angle_beta   90.00
_cell.angle_gamma   90.00
#
_symmetry.space_group_name_H-M   'P 1'
#
loop_
_entity.id
_entity.type
_entity.pdbx_description
1 polymer ?
#
loop_
_entity_poly.entity_id
_entity_poly.type
_entity_poly.pdbx_seq_one_letter_code
_entity_poly.pdbx_strand_id
1 'polypeptide(L)'
;MYAPLQGPMGPVPPELLIVALLVTLAVAVAGGYWVYKDATRRGSDSAALWAVVVGGAFLLGLLFGIVALIAYFVVGRPDAPERTL
;
A
#
# COMPACT_ATOMS: atom_id res chain seq x y z
N MET A 1 -32.54 -22.64 28.85
CA MET A 1 -31.92 -21.30 28.89
C MET A 1 -31.18 -21.13 27.58
N TYR A 2 -31.74 -20.39 26.62
CA TYR A 2 -31.13 -20.22 25.29
C TYR A 2 -29.96 -19.27 25.42
N ALA A 3 -28.74 -19.75 25.18
CA ALA A 3 -27.59 -18.88 24.98
C ALA A 3 -27.86 -17.99 23.75
N PRO A 4 -27.63 -16.67 23.79
CA PRO A 4 -27.71 -15.89 22.58
C PRO A 4 -26.62 -16.37 21.61
N LEU A 5 -27.02 -16.81 20.42
CA LEU A 5 -26.16 -17.12 19.27
C LEU A 5 -25.55 -15.85 18.64
N GLN A 6 -25.44 -14.78 19.41
CA GLN A 6 -24.81 -13.52 19.02
C GLN A 6 -23.67 -13.29 20.00
N GLY A 7 -22.50 -13.83 19.65
CA GLY A 7 -21.25 -13.36 20.25
C GLY A 7 -21.10 -11.84 20.01
N PRO A 8 -20.11 -11.19 20.64
CA PRO A 8 -19.97 -9.72 20.62
C PRO A 8 -19.75 -9.08 19.23
N MET A 9 -19.73 -9.86 18.15
CA MET A 9 -19.76 -9.39 16.77
C MET A 9 -21.13 -9.66 16.13
N GLY A 10 -22.03 -8.69 16.21
CA GLY A 10 -23.16 -8.60 15.29
C GLY A 10 -22.69 -8.40 13.84
N PRO A 11 -23.61 -8.33 12.86
CA PRO A 11 -23.26 -8.05 11.47
C PRO A 11 -22.43 -6.76 11.38
N VAL A 12 -21.30 -6.79 10.66
CA VAL A 12 -20.47 -5.60 10.43
C VAL A 12 -21.32 -4.56 9.70
N PRO A 13 -21.49 -3.34 10.27
CA PRO A 13 -22.24 -2.28 9.60
C PRO A 13 -21.64 -1.96 8.23
N PRO A 14 -22.46 -1.79 7.17
CA PRO A 14 -21.98 -1.46 5.82
C PRO A 14 -21.10 -0.21 5.78
N GLU A 15 -21.32 0.75 6.66
CA GLU A 15 -20.54 1.98 6.79
C GLU A 15 -19.07 1.69 7.13
N LEU A 16 -18.81 0.69 7.99
CA LEU A 16 -17.44 0.28 8.32
C LEU A 16 -16.73 -0.35 7.12
N LEU A 17 -17.46 -1.07 6.27
CA LEU A 17 -16.89 -1.65 5.04
C LEU A 17 -16.51 -0.55 4.04
N ILE A 18 -17.35 0.49 3.91
CA ILE A 18 -17.06 1.64 3.05
C ILE A 18 -15.83 2.39 3.58
N VAL A 19 -15.76 2.66 4.89
CA VAL A 19 -14.61 3.32 5.50
C VAL A 19 -13.34 2.48 5.30
N ALA A 20 -13.39 1.17 5.55
CA ALA A 20 -12.25 0.29 5.34
C ALA A 20 -11.78 0.27 3.87
N LEU A 21 -12.71 0.27 2.92
CA LEU A 21 -12.40 0.36 1.49
C LEU A 21 -11.72 1.69 1.14
N LEU A 22 -12.27 2.81 1.61
CA LEU A 22 -11.71 4.14 1.36
C LEU A 22 -10.31 4.29 1.97
N VAL A 23 -10.10 3.79 3.18
CA VAL A 23 -8.79 3.76 3.82
C VAL A 23 -7.81 2.91 3.03
N THR A 24 -8.23 1.72 2.59
CA THR A 24 -7.38 0.82 1.77
C THR A 24 -6.99 1.48 0.46
N LEU A 25 -7.94 2.11 -0.24
CA LEU A 25 -7.69 2.87 -1.47
C LEU A 25 -6.74 4.05 -1.22
N ALA A 26 -6.96 4.82 -0.16
CA ALA A 26 -6.11 5.95 0.19
C ALA A 26 -4.67 5.50 0.46
N VAL A 27 -4.48 4.40 1.21
CA VAL A 27 -3.15 3.82 1.48
C VAL A 27 -2.49 3.31 0.20
N ALA A 28 -3.23 2.61 -0.66
CA ALA A 28 -2.71 2.11 -1.93
C ALA A 28 -2.25 3.25 -2.85
N VAL A 29 -3.06 4.29 -3.01
CA VAL A 29 -2.73 5.46 -3.83
C VAL A 29 -1.57 6.23 -3.22
N ALA A 30 -1.58 6.49 -1.91
CA ALA A 30 -0.50 7.20 -1.24
C ALA A 30 0.82 6.44 -1.32
N GLY A 31 0.80 5.12 -1.11
CA GLY A 31 1.97 4.25 -1.21
C GLY A 31 2.55 4.23 -2.63
N GLY A 32 1.71 3.97 -3.63
CA GLY A 32 2.14 3.98 -5.04
C GLY A 32 2.67 5.34 -5.48
N TYR A 33 1.98 6.43 -5.13
CA TYR A 33 2.42 7.80 -5.44
C TYR A 33 3.76 8.15 -4.77
N TRP A 34 3.94 7.76 -3.50
CA TRP A 34 5.20 7.99 -2.80
C TRP A 34 6.36 7.26 -3.48
N VAL A 35 6.18 5.99 -3.83
CA VAL A 35 7.18 5.19 -4.56
C VAL A 35 7.49 5.81 -5.91
N TYR A 36 6.47 6.23 -6.67
CA TYR A 36 6.66 6.93 -7.94
C TYR A 36 7.54 8.17 -7.78
N LYS A 37 7.25 9.01 -6.77
CA LYS A 37 8.04 10.23 -6.52
C LYS A 37 9.46 9.93 -6.07
N ASP A 38 9.66 8.97 -5.16
CA ASP A 38 11.01 8.61 -4.70
C ASP A 38 11.84 8.04 -5.87
N ALA A 39 11.28 7.13 -6.66
CA ALA A 39 11.95 6.53 -7.81
C ALA A 39 12.23 7.55 -8.92
N THR A 40 11.26 8.42 -9.25
CA THR A 40 11.44 9.48 -10.26
C THR A 40 12.54 10.47 -9.84
N ARG A 41 12.57 10.85 -8.55
CA ARG A 41 13.63 11.74 -8.02
C ARG A 41 15.02 11.13 -8.07
N ARG A 42 15.11 9.80 -8.16
CA ARG A 42 16.35 9.04 -8.28
C ARG A 42 16.69 8.69 -9.74
N GLY A 43 15.91 9.17 -10.70
CA GLY A 43 16.13 8.88 -12.12
C GLY A 43 15.82 7.43 -12.52
N SER A 44 14.92 6.75 -11.82
CA SER A 44 14.53 5.38 -12.16
C SER A 44 13.66 5.32 -13.41
N ASP A 45 14.07 4.56 -14.42
CA ASP A 45 13.24 4.24 -15.60
C ASP A 45 12.02 3.36 -15.25
N SER A 46 12.09 2.64 -14.13
CA SER A 46 11.04 1.73 -13.67
C SER A 46 10.08 2.36 -12.63
N ALA A 47 10.12 3.68 -12.46
CA ALA A 47 9.33 4.38 -11.45
C ALA A 47 7.82 4.10 -11.54
N ALA A 48 7.26 4.10 -12.75
CA ALA A 48 5.84 3.80 -12.97
C ALA A 48 5.50 2.33 -12.63
N LEU A 49 6.37 1.39 -12.98
CA LEU A 49 6.17 -0.03 -12.68
C LEU A 49 6.13 -0.27 -11.17
N TRP A 50 7.11 0.28 -10.43
CA TRP A 50 7.17 0.13 -8.98
C TRP A 50 5.99 0.80 -8.26
N ALA A 51 5.51 1.94 -8.77
CA ALA A 51 4.31 2.59 -8.25
C ALA A 51 3.08 1.68 -8.35
N VAL A 52 2.89 1.02 -9.50
CA VAL A 52 1.78 0.09 -9.74
C VAL A 52 1.93 -1.17 -8.90
N VAL A 53 3.14 -1.75 -8.82
CA VAL A 53 3.41 -2.94 -8.01
C VAL A 53 3.09 -2.68 -6.54
N VAL A 54 3.58 -1.57 -5.97
CA VAL A 54 3.35 -1.26 -4.55
C VAL A 54 1.89 -0.86 -4.30
N GLY A 55 1.32 0.02 -5.13
CA GLY A 55 -0.08 0.42 -4.99
C GLY A 55 -1.04 -0.75 -5.15
N GLY A 56 -0.84 -1.59 -6.16
CA GLY A 56 -1.62 -2.80 -6.39
C GLY A 56 -1.48 -3.82 -5.27
N ALA A 57 -0.27 -3.99 -4.71
CA ALA A 57 -0.06 -4.90 -3.58
C ALA A 57 -0.85 -4.45 -2.33
N PHE A 58 -0.96 -3.15 -2.05
CA PHE A 58 -1.81 -2.66 -0.96
C PHE A 58 -3.31 -2.94 -1.17
N LEU A 59 -3.78 -3.01 -2.43
CA LEU A 59 -5.16 -3.41 -2.74
C LEU A 59 -5.41 -4.90 -2.45
N LEU A 60 -4.39 -5.75 -2.57
CA LEU A 60 -4.47 -7.17 -2.21
C LEU A 60 -4.39 -7.39 -0.69
N GLY A 61 -3.93 -6.39 0.05
CA GLY A 61 -3.89 -6.37 1.50
C GLY A 61 -2.64 -5.69 2.04
N LEU A 62 -2.72 -5.26 3.30
CA LEU A 62 -1.65 -4.53 3.97
C LEU A 62 -0.32 -5.31 3.96
N LEU A 63 -0.38 -6.62 4.22
CA LEU A 63 0.81 -7.47 4.27
C LEU A 63 1.53 -7.51 2.91
N PHE A 64 0.77 -7.64 1.82
CA PHE A 64 1.33 -7.63 0.46
C PHE A 64 1.95 -6.28 0.12
N GLY A 65 1.27 -5.18 0.48
CA GLY A 65 1.81 -3.82 0.31
C GLY A 65 3.13 -3.59 1.05
N ILE A 66 3.24 -4.08 2.29
CA ILE A 66 4.49 -4.01 3.07
C ILE A 66 5.59 -4.83 2.41
N VAL A 67 5.32 -6.06 1.98
CA VAL A 67 6.29 -6.90 1.27
C VAL A 67 6.76 -6.23 -0.02
N ALA A 68 5.85 -5.63 -0.78
CA ALA A 68 6.20 -4.91 -2.01
C ALA A 68 7.05 -3.65 -1.72
N LEU A 69 6.76 -2.92 -0.64
CA LEU A 69 7.60 -1.80 -0.20
C LEU A 69 9.01 -2.25 0.17
N ILE A 70 9.14 -3.35 0.92
CA ILE A 70 10.45 -3.92 1.26
C ILE A 70 11.20 -4.30 -0.02
N ALA A 71 10.53 -4.97 -0.97
CA ALA A 71 11.12 -5.31 -2.27
C ALA A 71 11.56 -4.07 -3.06
N TYR A 72 10.78 -2.98 -3.03
CA TYR A 72 11.18 -1.71 -3.61
C TYR A 72 12.48 -1.19 -2.97
N PHE A 73 12.59 -1.17 -1.64
CA PHE A 73 13.81 -0.69 -0.97
C PHE A 73 15.04 -1.55 -1.24
N VAL A 74 14.88 -2.86 -1.41
CA VAL A 74 16.00 -3.81 -1.58
C VAL A 74 16.44 -3.91 -3.05
N VAL A 75 15.49 -3.88 -3.99
CA VAL A 75 15.75 -4.17 -5.41
C VAL A 75 15.37 -3.01 -6.33
N GLY A 76 14.28 -2.31 -6.02
CA GLY A 76 13.67 -1.34 -6.93
C GLY A 76 14.16 0.09 -6.82
N ARG A 77 14.81 0.44 -5.71
CA ARG A 77 15.17 1.81 -5.35
C ARG A 77 16.59 2.11 -5.82
N PRO A 78 16.79 3.01 -6.80
CA PRO A 78 18.12 3.40 -7.23
C PRO A 78 18.85 4.20 -6.14
N ASP A 79 20.17 4.29 -6.24
CA ASP A 79 20.98 5.11 -5.35
C ASP A 79 20.60 6.59 -5.43
N ALA A 80 20.99 7.35 -4.41
CA ALA A 80 20.79 8.79 -4.46
C ALA A 80 21.66 9.38 -5.59
N PRO A 81 21.16 10.37 -6.36
CA PRO A 81 21.97 11.01 -7.38
C PRO A 81 23.25 11.57 -6.74
N GLU A 82 24.39 11.27 -7.37
CA GLU A 82 25.69 11.73 -6.91
C GLU A 82 25.67 13.27 -6.86
N ARG A 83 25.83 13.83 -5.65
CA ARG A 83 25.97 15.27 -5.50
C ARG A 83 27.36 15.64 -6.01
N THR A 84 27.47 15.98 -7.29
CA THR A 84 28.66 16.65 -7.83
C THR A 84 28.73 18.04 -7.18
N LEU A 85 29.52 18.15 -6.10
CA LEU A 85 29.94 19.41 -5.50
C LEU A 85 31.03 20.07 -6.34
#